data_AF-A3WUJ9-F1
#
_entry.id   AF-A3WUJ9-F1
#
_cell.length_a   1.000
_cell.length_b   1.000
_cell.length_c   1.000
_cell.angle_alpha   90.00
_cell.angle_beta   90.00
_cell.angle_gamma   90.00
#
_symmetry.space_group_name_H-M   'P 1'
#
loop_
_entity.id
_entity.type
_entity.pdbx_description
1 polymer ?
#
loop_
_entity_poly.entity_id
_entity_poly.type
_entity_poly.pdbx_seq_one_letter_code
_entity_poly.pdbx_strand_id
1 'polypeptide(L)'
;MDDIVVARALHVLAVVVWIGGVSMATTVALPALRRGDLGPDRLKAFEAIERRFIWQARASVIIVGLSGLYLTWQLDLWDRFRMPAFWWMDAMVGLWLLFTFVLFVGEPLILHRYFHRLATEQPDIAFSWLQRAHWILLGLGLATVFAAVAGSHGWSIF
;
A
#
# COMPACT_ATOMS: atom_id res chain seq x y z
N MET A 1 -4.98 23.83 16.76
CA MET A 1 -3.87 23.82 15.77
C MET A 1 -2.97 22.62 15.97
N ASP A 2 -2.69 22.24 17.23
CA ASP A 2 -1.90 21.04 17.56
C ASP A 2 -2.50 19.76 17.00
N ASP A 3 -3.82 19.60 17.03
CA ASP A 3 -4.51 18.40 16.52
C ASP A 3 -4.26 18.15 15.02
N ILE A 4 -4.16 19.21 14.21
CA ILE A 4 -3.88 19.13 12.77
C ILE A 4 -2.42 18.72 12.53
N VAL A 5 -1.50 19.25 13.33
CA VAL A 5 -0.07 18.89 13.26
C VAL A 5 0.12 17.43 13.65
N VAL A 6 -0.52 16.99 14.73
CA VAL A 6 -0.50 15.60 15.20
C VAL A 6 -1.12 14.67 14.16
N ALA A 7 -2.29 15.01 13.62
CA ALA A 7 -2.95 14.21 12.57
C ALA A 7 -2.08 14.09 11.32
N ARG A 8 -1.43 15.18 10.90
CA ARG A 8 -0.50 15.17 9.75
C ARG A 8 0.75 14.32 10.03
N ALA A 9 1.35 14.46 11.21
CA ALA A 9 2.52 13.66 11.59
C ALA A 9 2.18 12.16 11.60
N LEU A 10 1.04 11.81 12.18
CA LEU A 10 0.53 10.45 12.24
C LEU A 10 0.18 9.91 10.85
N HIS A 11 -0.41 10.74 9.99
CA HIS A 11 -0.69 10.41 8.59
C HIS A 11 0.61 10.06 7.85
N VAL A 12 1.61 10.94 7.89
CA VAL A 12 2.89 10.74 7.20
C VAL A 12 3.62 9.52 7.76
N LEU A 13 3.65 9.34 9.08
CA LEU A 13 4.27 8.17 9.70
C LEU A 13 3.62 6.87 9.22
N ALA A 14 2.29 6.83 9.16
CA ALA A 14 1.58 5.65 8.68
C ALA A 14 1.79 5.41 7.18
N VAL A 15 1.90 6.46 6.35
CA VAL A 15 2.29 6.33 4.93
C VAL A 15 3.70 5.75 4.80
N VAL A 16 4.66 6.19 5.62
CA VAL A 16 6.04 5.67 5.61
C VAL A 16 6.07 4.19 5.98
N VAL A 17 5.37 3.79 7.05
CA VAL A 17 5.28 2.37 7.45
C VAL A 17 4.60 1.54 6.36
N TRP A 18 3.52 2.04 5.78
CA TRP A 18 2.77 1.36 4.74
C TRP A 18 3.58 1.18 3.45
N ILE A 19 4.04 2.27 2.83
CA ILE A 19 4.77 2.22 1.55
C ILE A 19 6.16 1.60 1.74
N GLY A 20 6.82 1.86 2.87
CA GLY A 20 8.08 1.20 3.23
C GLY A 20 7.93 -0.30 3.40
N GLY A 21 6.85 -0.75 4.05
CA GLY A 21 6.52 -2.17 4.16
C GLY A 21 6.27 -2.82 2.80
N VAL A 22 5.49 -2.17 1.92
CA VAL A 22 5.25 -2.65 0.55
C VAL A 22 6.56 -2.72 -0.24
N SER A 23 7.44 -1.73 -0.10
CA SER A 23 8.76 -1.72 -0.73
C SER A 23 9.59 -2.93 -0.28
N MET A 24 9.68 -3.18 1.03
CA MET A 24 10.41 -4.32 1.59
C MET A 24 9.82 -5.66 1.13
N ALA A 25 8.50 -5.79 1.13
CA ALA A 25 7.83 -6.99 0.63
C ALA A 25 8.15 -7.26 -0.84
N THR A 26 8.13 -6.20 -1.66
CA THR A 26 8.33 -6.29 -3.12
C THR A 26 9.79 -6.55 -3.52
N THR A 27 10.73 -5.89 -2.83
CA THR A 27 12.15 -5.86 -3.21
C THR A 27 13.00 -6.88 -2.46
N VAL A 28 12.57 -7.32 -1.28
CA VAL A 28 13.32 -8.24 -0.43
C VAL A 28 12.57 -9.55 -0.23
N ALA A 29 11.36 -9.51 0.33
CA ALA A 29 10.66 -10.73 0.73
C ALA A 29 10.28 -11.62 -0.48
N LEU A 30 9.63 -11.06 -1.50
CA LEU A 30 9.20 -11.82 -2.68
C LEU A 30 10.37 -12.38 -3.49
N PRO A 31 11.46 -11.63 -3.76
CA PRO A 31 12.65 -12.19 -4.40
C PRO A 31 13.31 -13.31 -3.59
N ALA A 32 13.46 -13.15 -2.27
CA ALA A 32 14.04 -14.18 -1.41
C ALA A 32 13.20 -15.46 -1.39
N LEU A 33 11.87 -15.33 -1.36
CA LEU A 33 10.93 -16.44 -1.49
C LEU A 33 11.10 -17.18 -2.82
N ARG A 34 11.20 -16.45 -3.93
CA ARG A 34 11.36 -17.07 -5.27
C ARG A 34 12.71 -17.76 -5.46
N ARG A 35 13.77 -17.22 -4.85
CA ARG A 35 15.10 -17.84 -4.87
C ARG A 35 15.20 -19.08 -3.97
N GLY A 36 14.27 -19.24 -3.03
CA GLY A 36 14.27 -20.33 -2.06
C GLY A 36 15.19 -20.08 -0.85
N ASP A 37 15.60 -18.82 -0.64
CA ASP A 37 16.53 -18.44 0.43
C ASP A 37 15.92 -18.58 1.84
N LEU A 38 14.59 -18.70 1.92
CA LEU A 38 13.82 -18.78 3.17
C LEU A 38 13.39 -20.20 3.56
N GLY A 39 13.96 -21.21 2.89
CA GLY A 39 13.78 -22.62 3.23
C GLY A 39 13.16 -23.47 2.11
N PRO A 40 13.06 -24.79 2.33
CA PRO A 40 12.60 -25.74 1.31
C PRO A 40 11.11 -25.58 0.97
N ASP A 41 10.30 -25.04 1.89
CA ASP A 41 8.87 -24.79 1.70
C ASP A 41 8.61 -23.28 1.59
N ARG A 42 8.64 -22.79 0.35
CA ARG A 42 8.43 -21.36 0.02
C ARG A 42 7.05 -20.87 0.46
N LEU A 43 6.03 -21.74 0.42
CA LEU A 43 4.66 -21.37 0.76
C LEU A 43 4.52 -21.13 2.27
N LYS A 44 5.06 -22.03 3.11
CA LYS A 44 5.07 -21.82 4.56
C LYS A 44 5.86 -20.59 4.98
N ALA A 45 7.00 -20.33 4.34
CA ALA A 45 7.79 -19.13 4.62
C ALA A 45 7.00 -17.85 4.28
N PHE A 46 6.28 -17.85 3.17
CA PHE A 46 5.42 -16.75 2.75
C PHE A 46 4.28 -16.51 3.75
N GLU A 47 3.51 -17.55 4.11
CA GLU A 47 2.41 -17.46 5.08
C GLU A 47 2.88 -16.95 6.45
N ALA A 48 4.08 -17.35 6.89
CA ALA A 48 4.64 -16.90 8.16
C ALA A 48 5.00 -15.40 8.17
N ILE A 49 5.46 -14.87 7.04
CA ILE A 49 5.74 -13.43 6.87
C ILE A 49 4.42 -12.67 6.76
N GLU A 50 3.53 -13.13 5.88
CA GLU A 50 2.28 -12.47 5.57
C GLU A 50 1.36 -12.34 6.78
N ARG A 51 1.21 -13.41 7.57
CA ARG A 51 0.35 -13.38 8.77
C ARG A 51 0.74 -12.27 9.75
N ARG A 52 2.03 -11.93 9.82
CA ARG A 52 2.52 -10.83 10.68
C ARG A 52 2.44 -9.49 9.97
N PHE A 53 2.79 -9.47 8.69
CA PHE A 53 2.84 -8.25 7.90
C PHE A 53 1.44 -7.66 7.64
N ILE A 54 0.43 -8.50 7.43
CA ILE A 54 -0.91 -8.03 7.09
C ILE A 54 -1.55 -7.17 8.18
N TRP A 55 -1.31 -7.50 9.45
CA TRP A 55 -1.81 -6.69 10.56
C TRP A 55 -1.17 -5.29 10.56
N GLN A 56 0.13 -5.20 10.28
CA GLN A 56 0.83 -3.92 10.16
C GLN A 56 0.33 -3.13 8.94
N ALA A 57 0.14 -3.80 7.80
CA ALA A 57 -0.37 -3.17 6.58
C ALA A 57 -1.80 -2.64 6.77
N ARG A 58 -2.71 -3.44 7.33
CA ARG A 58 -4.10 -3.05 7.62
C ARG A 58 -4.17 -1.89 8.61
N ALA A 59 -3.42 -1.98 9.71
CA ALA A 59 -3.38 -0.91 10.70
C ALA A 59 -2.89 0.40 10.06
N SER A 60 -1.80 0.34 9.28
CA SER A 60 -1.25 1.52 8.62
C SER A 60 -2.22 2.12 7.60
N VAL A 61 -2.87 1.31 6.76
CA VAL A 61 -3.86 1.79 5.78
C VAL A 61 -5.08 2.44 6.44
N ILE A 62 -5.60 1.84 7.53
CA ILE A 62 -6.68 2.45 8.31
C ILE A 62 -6.23 3.79 8.87
N ILE A 63 -5.06 3.84 9.49
CA ILE A 63 -4.53 5.06 10.11
C ILE A 63 -4.35 6.17 9.05
N VAL A 64 -3.78 5.85 7.89
CA VAL A 64 -3.64 6.80 6.77
C VAL A 64 -5.00 7.30 6.30
N GLY A 65 -5.98 6.41 6.13
CA GLY A 65 -7.33 6.78 5.72
C GLY A 65 -8.02 7.70 6.72
N LEU A 66 -8.05 7.31 8.00
CA LEU A 66 -8.70 8.09 9.05
C LEU A 66 -8.07 9.46 9.24
N SER A 67 -6.74 9.51 9.30
CA SER A 67 -6.01 10.78 9.44
C SER A 67 -6.14 11.67 8.19
N GLY A 68 -6.14 11.07 7.00
CA GLY A 68 -6.33 11.79 5.73
C GLY A 68 -7.73 12.40 5.63
N LEU A 69 -8.77 11.62 5.92
CA LEU A 69 -10.16 12.10 5.95
C LEU A 69 -10.37 13.19 6.99
N TYR A 70 -9.79 13.01 8.18
CA TYR A 70 -9.84 14.03 9.24
C TYR A 70 -9.20 15.35 8.79
N LEU A 71 -8.02 15.29 8.15
CA LEU A 71 -7.35 16.47 7.62
C LEU A 71 -8.15 17.14 6.50
N THR A 72 -8.73 16.37 5.58
CA THR A 72 -9.59 16.90 4.51
C THR A 72 -10.81 17.62 5.08
N TRP A 73 -11.43 17.06 6.12
CA TRP A 73 -12.59 17.67 6.77
C TRP A 73 -12.24 18.91 7.58
N GLN A 74 -11.17 18.88 8.39
CA GLN A 74 -10.75 20.02 9.20
C GLN A 74 -10.21 21.21 8.40
N LEU A 75 -9.52 20.93 7.28
CA LEU A 75 -8.93 21.97 6.43
C LEU A 75 -9.86 22.41 5.29
N ASP A 76 -11.10 21.91 5.28
CA ASP A 76 -12.12 22.14 4.24
C ASP A 76 -11.56 22.00 2.82
N LEU A 77 -10.80 20.93 2.59
CA LEU A 77 -10.08 20.71 1.32
C LEU A 77 -10.96 20.06 0.25
N TRP A 78 -12.26 19.91 0.51
CA TRP A 78 -13.21 19.26 -0.40
C TRP A 78 -13.28 19.92 -1.77
N ASP A 79 -13.16 21.24 -1.83
CA ASP A 79 -13.17 21.97 -3.10
C ASP A 79 -11.92 21.70 -3.96
N ARG A 80 -10.80 21.28 -3.36
CA ARG A 80 -9.58 20.95 -4.10
C ARG A 80 -9.73 19.68 -4.93
N PHE A 81 -10.55 18.73 -4.50
CA PHE A 81 -10.86 17.51 -5.27
C PHE A 81 -11.60 17.82 -6.59
N ARG A 82 -12.22 18.99 -6.71
CA ARG A 82 -12.88 19.41 -7.96
C ARG A 82 -11.94 20.10 -8.93
N MET A 83 -10.73 20.44 -8.48
CA MET A 83 -9.76 21.20 -9.25
C MET A 83 -8.71 20.26 -9.86
N PRO A 84 -8.53 20.22 -11.20
CA PRO A 84 -7.57 19.34 -11.86
C PRO A 84 -6.12 19.53 -11.39
N ALA A 85 -5.77 20.72 -10.89
CA ALA A 85 -4.46 21.03 -10.33
C ALA A 85 -4.10 20.18 -9.09
N PHE A 86 -5.10 19.60 -8.41
CA PHE A 86 -4.93 18.76 -7.22
C PHE A 86 -5.22 17.28 -7.48
N TRP A 87 -5.04 16.80 -8.72
CA TRP A 87 -5.22 15.38 -9.09
C TRP A 87 -4.46 14.39 -8.20
N TRP A 88 -3.38 14.83 -7.56
CA TRP A 88 -2.61 14.04 -6.60
C TRP A 88 -3.41 13.70 -5.33
N MET A 89 -4.40 14.51 -4.95
CA MET A 89 -5.34 14.21 -3.87
C MET A 89 -6.30 13.09 -4.27
N ASP A 90 -6.82 13.12 -5.51
CA ASP A 90 -7.62 12.02 -6.07
C ASP A 90 -6.79 10.74 -6.16
N ALA A 91 -5.53 10.84 -6.59
CA ALA A 91 -4.61 9.71 -6.65
C ALA A 91 -4.34 9.10 -5.27
N MET A 92 -4.17 9.91 -4.21
CA MET A 92 -4.05 9.40 -2.83
C MET A 92 -5.28 8.60 -2.42
N VAL A 93 -6.48 9.15 -2.61
CA VAL A 93 -7.72 8.47 -2.21
C VAL A 93 -7.94 7.22 -3.06
N GLY A 94 -7.69 7.29 -4.37
CA GLY A 94 -7.80 6.16 -5.29
C GLY A 94 -6.83 5.02 -4.93
N LEU A 95 -5.57 5.35 -4.64
CA LEU A 95 -4.58 4.37 -4.21
C LEU A 95 -4.94 3.77 -2.83
N TRP A 96 -5.40 4.61 -1.90
CA TRP A 96 -5.86 4.16 -0.59
C TRP A 96 -7.05 3.21 -0.70
N LEU A 97 -8.05 3.52 -1.54
CA LEU A 97 -9.19 2.64 -1.82
C LEU A 97 -8.74 1.34 -2.47
N LEU A 98 -7.83 1.41 -3.46
CA LEU A 98 -7.28 0.23 -4.11
C LEU A 98 -6.61 -0.71 -3.11
N PHE A 99 -5.75 -0.19 -2.24
CA PHE A 99 -5.10 -1.01 -1.21
C PHE A 99 -6.05 -1.49 -0.12
N THR A 100 -7.03 -0.67 0.27
CA THR A 100 -8.08 -1.11 1.20
C THR A 100 -8.84 -2.28 0.59
N PHE A 101 -9.24 -2.19 -0.68
CA PHE A 101 -9.89 -3.29 -1.37
C PHE A 101 -8.98 -4.52 -1.45
N VAL A 102 -7.72 -4.36 -1.85
CA VAL A 102 -6.77 -5.49 -1.96
C VAL A 102 -6.50 -6.14 -0.59
N LEU A 103 -6.32 -5.38 0.49
CA LEU A 103 -5.98 -5.94 1.81
C LEU A 103 -7.19 -6.49 2.59
N PHE A 104 -8.39 -5.97 2.35
CA PHE A 104 -9.60 -6.40 3.08
C PHE A 104 -10.48 -7.36 2.26
N VAL A 105 -10.44 -7.29 0.94
CA VAL A 105 -11.23 -8.16 0.04
C VAL A 105 -10.32 -9.10 -0.73
N GLY A 106 -9.27 -8.56 -1.36
CA GLY A 106 -8.33 -9.33 -2.16
C GLY A 106 -7.59 -10.41 -1.37
N GLU A 107 -7.01 -10.07 -0.22
CA GLU A 107 -6.28 -11.02 0.62
C GLU A 107 -7.14 -12.20 1.11
N PRO A 108 -8.29 -12.02 1.80
CA PRO A 108 -9.04 -13.16 2.31
C PRO A 108 -9.62 -14.05 1.21
N LEU A 109 -9.88 -13.50 0.02
CA LEU A 109 -10.46 -14.25 -1.11
C LEU A 109 -9.38 -14.92 -1.99
N ILE A 110 -8.34 -14.19 -2.38
CA ILE A 110 -7.35 -14.64 -3.35
C ILE A 110 -6.28 -15.46 -2.65
N LEU A 111 -5.82 -15.02 -1.48
CA LEU A 111 -4.68 -15.62 -0.82
C LEU A 111 -5.03 -16.94 -0.11
N HIS A 112 -6.14 -16.97 0.63
CA HIS A 112 -6.46 -18.13 1.45
C HIS A 112 -7.03 -19.32 0.64
N ARG A 113 -7.71 -19.05 -0.48
CA ARG A 113 -8.37 -20.10 -1.27
C ARG A 113 -7.74 -20.33 -2.64
N TYR A 114 -7.43 -19.27 -3.38
CA TYR A 114 -6.97 -19.40 -4.76
C TYR A 114 -5.46 -19.61 -4.83
N PHE A 115 -4.69 -18.85 -4.05
CA PHE A 115 -3.23 -18.93 -4.00
C PHE A 115 -2.77 -20.25 -3.40
N HIS A 116 -3.45 -20.79 -2.38
CA HIS A 116 -3.09 -22.09 -1.81
C HIS A 116 -3.18 -23.23 -2.85
N ARG A 117 -4.20 -23.20 -3.70
CA ARG A 117 -4.39 -24.16 -4.80
C ARG A 117 -3.39 -23.92 -5.93
N LEU A 118 -3.24 -22.67 -6.38
CA LEU A 118 -2.31 -22.32 -7.45
C LEU A 118 -0.83 -22.48 -7.05
N ALA A 119 -0.49 -22.28 -5.78
CA ALA A 119 0.86 -22.46 -5.24
C ALA A 119 1.20 -23.94 -5.02
N THR A 120 0.19 -24.79 -4.85
CA THR A 120 0.37 -26.25 -4.80
C THR A 120 0.54 -26.83 -6.20
N GLU A 121 -0.19 -26.30 -7.19
CA GLU A 121 -0.12 -26.78 -8.58
C GLU A 121 1.04 -26.14 -9.38
N GLN A 122 1.26 -24.82 -9.28
CA GLN A 122 2.24 -24.05 -10.06
C GLN A 122 2.79 -22.83 -9.27
N PRO A 123 3.65 -23.07 -8.25
CA PRO A 123 4.16 -22.03 -7.35
C PRO A 123 4.89 -20.89 -8.09
N ASP A 124 5.69 -21.20 -9.10
CA ASP A 124 6.51 -20.19 -9.77
C ASP A 124 5.68 -19.12 -10.51
N ILE A 125 4.53 -19.50 -11.07
CA ILE A 125 3.62 -18.59 -11.77
C ILE A 125 2.82 -17.76 -10.77
N ALA A 126 2.34 -18.37 -9.69
CA ALA A 126 1.62 -17.68 -8.62
C ALA A 126 2.46 -16.56 -8.00
N PHE A 127 3.70 -16.88 -7.60
CA PHE A 127 4.64 -15.89 -7.06
C PHE A 127 5.06 -14.83 -8.09
N SER A 128 5.11 -15.18 -9.38
CA SER A 128 5.42 -14.21 -10.45
C SER A 128 4.36 -13.12 -10.59
N TRP A 129 3.09 -13.52 -10.54
CA TRP A 129 1.96 -12.62 -10.66
C TRP A 129 1.85 -11.72 -9.43
N LEU A 130 1.99 -12.32 -8.25
CA LEU A 130 2.00 -11.58 -6.99
C LEU A 130 3.09 -10.52 -6.97
N GLN A 131 4.31 -10.88 -7.39
CA GLN A 131 5.43 -9.95 -7.46
C GLN A 131 5.20 -8.82 -8.47
N ARG A 132 4.67 -9.12 -9.66
CA ARG A 132 4.33 -8.08 -10.65
C ARG A 132 3.28 -7.12 -10.13
N ALA A 133 2.22 -7.63 -9.50
CA ALA A 133 1.18 -6.80 -8.90
C ALA A 133 1.76 -5.88 -7.82
N HIS A 134 2.63 -6.41 -6.96
CA HIS A 134 3.32 -5.63 -5.92
C HIS A 134 4.24 -4.55 -6.50
N TRP A 135 4.97 -4.85 -7.58
CA TRP A 135 5.78 -3.86 -8.29
C TRP A 135 4.94 -2.71 -8.86
N ILE A 136 3.80 -3.02 -9.47
CA ILE A 136 2.89 -2.00 -10.00
C ILE A 136 2.34 -1.15 -8.85
N LEU A 137 1.88 -1.77 -7.77
CA LEU A 137 1.36 -1.07 -6.59
C LEU A 137 2.43 -0.20 -5.91
N LEU A 138 3.66 -0.69 -5.81
CA LEU A 138 4.79 0.09 -5.29
C LEU A 138 5.12 1.28 -6.20
N GLY A 139 5.15 1.07 -7.52
CA GLY A 139 5.38 2.14 -8.48
C GLY A 139 4.31 3.23 -8.40
N LEU A 140 3.04 2.83 -8.35
CA LEU A 140 1.92 3.75 -8.14
C LEU A 140 2.01 4.47 -6.79
N GLY A 141 2.39 3.75 -5.73
CA GLY A 141 2.58 4.32 -4.39
C GLY A 141 3.67 5.37 -4.34
N LEU A 142 4.84 5.07 -4.88
CA LEU A 142 5.96 6.01 -4.95
C LEU A 142 5.62 7.21 -5.84
N ALA A 143 4.98 7.00 -6.99
CA ALA A 143 4.53 8.08 -7.86
C ALA A 143 3.52 8.99 -7.14
N THR A 144 2.60 8.43 -6.36
CA THR A 144 1.60 9.19 -5.58
C THR A 144 2.27 9.99 -4.47
N VAL A 145 3.22 9.39 -3.73
CA VAL A 145 4.00 10.10 -2.70
C VAL A 145 4.81 11.23 -3.32
N PHE A 146 5.47 10.99 -4.46
CA PHE A 146 6.24 12.00 -5.17
C PHE A 146 5.34 13.15 -5.64
N ALA A 147 4.22 12.84 -6.30
CA ALA A 147 3.25 13.83 -6.77
C ALA A 147 2.66 14.66 -5.62
N ALA A 148 2.39 14.02 -4.49
CA ALA A 148 1.90 14.69 -3.29
C ALA A 148 2.90 15.69 -2.72
N VAL A 149 4.17 15.28 -2.57
CA VAL A 149 5.23 16.16 -2.06
C VAL A 149 5.49 17.29 -3.03
N ALA A 150 5.66 16.98 -4.33
CA ALA A 150 5.87 17.97 -5.38
C ALA A 150 4.72 18.98 -5.46
N GLY A 151 3.48 18.49 -5.48
CA GLY A 151 2.27 19.33 -5.51
C GLY A 151 2.11 20.20 -4.26
N SER A 152 2.49 19.70 -3.08
CA SER A 152 2.43 20.46 -1.83
C SER A 152 3.43 21.62 -1.77
N HIS A 153 4.54 21.53 -2.51
CA HIS A 153 5.57 22.57 -2.62
C HIS A 153 5.37 23.52 -3.81
N GLY A 154 4.21 23.46 -4.47
CA GLY A 154 3.87 24.36 -5.58
C GLY A 154 4.36 23.89 -6.95
N TRP A 155 4.88 22.66 -7.05
CA TRP A 155 5.20 22.06 -8.34
C TRP A 155 3.91 21.45 -8.92
N SER A 156 3.05 22.31 -9.46
CA SER A 156 1.94 21.84 -10.28
C SER A 156 2.50 21.46 -11.65
N ILE A 157 2.41 20.19 -12.02
CA ILE A 157 2.73 19.75 -13.39
C ILE A 157 1.54 20.09 -14.31
N PHE A 158 0.90 21.25 -14.11
CA PHE A 158 -0.17 21.88 -14.87
C PHE A 158 -0.32 23.34 -14.42
#